data_AF-A0A1B2DWB4-F1
#
_entry.id   AF-A0A1B2DWB4-F1
#
_cell.length_a   1.000
_cell.length_b   1.000
_cell.length_c   1.000
_cell.angle_alpha   90.00
_cell.angle_beta   90.00
_cell.angle_gamma   90.00
#
_symmetry.space_group_name_H-M   'P 1'
#
loop_
_entity.id
_entity.type
_entity.pdbx_description
1 polymer ?
#
loop_
_entity_poly.entity_id
_entity_poly.type
_entity_poly.pdbx_seq_one_letter_code
_entity_poly.pdbx_strand_id
1 'polypeptide(L)' 'MYIIVIALAIIGGVSTLLVGLSKENQKENPNYMRKTRKNLTKLLIIYLASIIAFIAIWLIFK' A
#
# COMPACT_ATOMS: atom_id res chain seq x y z
N MET A 1 0.62 -0.35 -23.86
CA MET A 1 0.42 0.88 -23.07
C MET A 1 0.27 0.59 -21.57
N TYR A 2 -0.60 -0.33 -21.14
CA TYR A 2 -0.80 -0.65 -19.71
C TYR A 2 0.43 -1.19 -18.97
N ILE A 3 1.32 -1.92 -19.67
CA ILE A 3 2.54 -2.49 -19.08
C ILE A 3 3.44 -1.41 -18.45
N ILE A 4 3.58 -0.26 -19.12
CA ILE A 4 4.43 0.84 -18.63
C ILE A 4 3.83 1.43 -17.34
N VAL A 5 2.52 1.63 -17.31
CA VAL A 5 1.80 2.16 -16.14
C VAL A 5 1.93 1.22 -14.95
N ILE A 6 1.74 -0.08 -15.17
CA ILE A 6 1.87 -1.11 -14.12
C ILE A 6 3.31 -1.16 -13.60
N ALA A 7 4.30 -1.11 -14.50
CA ALA A 7 5.71 -1.12 -14.10
C ALA A 7 6.07 0.10 -13.23
N LEU A 8 5.63 1.30 -13.64
CA LEU A 8 5.85 2.53 -12.86
C LEU A 8 5.17 2.47 -11.49
N ALA A 9 3.94 1.93 -11.41
CA ALA A 9 3.24 1.77 -10.16
C ALA A 9 3.97 0.80 -9.20
N ILE A 10 4.49 -0.32 -9.72
CA ILE A 10 5.27 -1.28 -8.94
C ILE A 10 6.57 -0.64 -8.44
N ILE A 11 7.34 0.00 -9.34
CA ILE A 11 8.60 0.64 -8.98
C ILE A 11 8.37 1.71 -7.92
N GLY A 12 7.41 2.62 -8.13
CA GLY A 12 7.06 3.66 -7.17
C GLY A 12 6.66 3.08 -5.81
N GLY A 13 5.77 2.08 -5.80
CA GLY A 13 5.34 1.41 -4.57
C GLY A 13 6.50 0.76 -3.81
N VAL A 14 7.37 0.01 -4.50
CA VAL A 14 8.55 -0.63 -3.90
C VAL A 14 9.52 0.41 -3.36
N SER A 15 9.83 1.46 -4.13
CA SER A 15 10.71 2.54 -3.68
C SER A 15 10.17 3.24 -2.43
N THR A 16 8.87 3.54 -2.38
CA THR A 16 8.23 4.13 -1.19
C THR A 16 8.36 3.22 0.05
N LEU A 17 8.18 1.91 -0.12
CA LEU A 17 8.36 0.95 0.97
C LEU A 17 9.81 0.89 1.45
N LEU A 18 10.78 0.88 0.54
CA LEU A 18 12.21 0.84 0.88
C LEU A 18 12.65 2.08 1.65
N VAL A 19 12.24 3.28 1.21
CA VAL A 19 12.53 4.53 1.92
C VAL A 19 11.84 4.55 3.28
N GLY A 20 10.56 4.16 3.32
CA GLY A 20 9.80 4.05 4.56
C GLY A 20 10.45 3.10 5.57
N LEU A 21 10.93 1.93 5.14
CA LEU A 21 11.54 0.93 6.01
C LEU A 21 13.04 1.18 6.30
N SER A 22 13.62 2.27 5.77
CA SER A 22 15.04 2.59 5.92
C SER A 22 15.44 2.70 7.41
N LYS A 23 16.71 2.37 7.70
CA LYS A 23 17.26 2.44 9.06
C LYS A 23 17.28 3.86 9.60
N GLU A 24 17.35 4.87 8.73
CA GLU A 24 17.43 6.26 9.14
C GLU A 24 16.13 6.73 9.81
N ASN A 25 14.97 6.42 9.20
CA ASN A 25 13.66 6.67 9.81
C ASN A 25 13.45 5.92 11.14
N GLN A 26 14.12 4.77 11.32
CA GLN A 26 14.03 3.99 12.56
C GLN A 26 14.88 4.59 13.68
N LYS A 27 16.03 5.20 13.36
CA LYS A 27 16.89 5.86 14.35
C LYS A 27 16.24 7.11 14.93
N GLU A 28 15.56 7.88 14.10
CA GLU A 28 14.94 9.15 14.51
C GLU A 28 13.75 8.93 15.48
N ASN A 29 13.07 7.79 15.37
CA ASN A 29 11.93 7.47 16.24
C ASN A 29 11.83 5.96 16.56
N PRO A 30 12.03 5.55 17.83
CA PRO A 30 11.98 4.14 18.23
C PRO A 30 10.60 3.49 18.05
N ASN A 31 9.53 4.30 17.96
CA ASN A 31 8.18 3.84 17.68
C ASN A 31 7.82 3.81 16.19
N TYR A 32 8.73 4.22 15.30
CA TYR A 32 8.48 4.39 13.88
C TYR A 32 8.00 3.08 13.25
N MET A 33 8.72 1.97 13.46
CA MET A 33 8.32 0.67 12.90
C MET A 33 6.95 0.19 13.35
N ARG A 34 6.58 0.42 14.62
CA ARG A 34 5.26 0.05 15.13
C ARG A 34 4.15 0.84 14.44
N LYS A 35 4.35 2.16 14.24
CA LYS A 35 3.40 3.02 13.54
C LYS A 35 3.32 2.68 12.05
N THR A 36 4.46 2.52 11.39
CA THR A 36 4.55 2.18 9.95
C THR A 36 3.85 0.87 9.64
N ARG A 37 4.06 -0.18 10.45
CA ARG A 37 3.33 -1.45 10.28
C ARG A 37 1.83 -1.27 10.46
N LYS A 38 1.38 -0.57 11.50
CA LYS A 38 -0.06 -0.31 11.73
C LYS A 38 -0.70 0.46 10.57
N ASN A 39 0.00 1.44 10.03
CA ASN A 39 -0.46 2.22 8.88
C ASN A 39 -0.50 1.37 7.61
N LEU A 40 0.51 0.54 7.37
CA LEU A 40 0.57 -0.34 6.22
C LEU A 40 -0.56 -1.39 6.26
N THR A 41 -0.83 -1.98 7.43
CA THR A 41 -1.98 -2.88 7.63
C THR A 41 -3.30 -2.18 7.36
N LYS A 42 -3.50 -0.95 7.86
CA LYS A 42 -4.70 -0.16 7.56
C LYS A 42 -4.85 0.10 6.06
N LEU A 43 -3.76 0.45 5.38
CA LEU A 43 -3.76 0.70 3.94
C LEU A 43 -4.18 -0.57 3.18
N LEU A 44 -3.60 -1.72 3.52
CA LEU A 44 -3.97 -3.00 2.93
C LEU A 44 -5.45 -3.35 3.15
N ILE A 45 -5.98 -3.11 4.34
CA ILE A 45 -7.40 -3.32 4.64
C ILE A 45 -8.29 -2.45 3.76
N ILE A 46 -7.95 -1.17 3.58
CA ILE A 46 -8.71 -0.25 2.72
C ILE A 46 -8.71 -0.77 1.28
N TYR A 47 -7.55 -1.12 0.73
CA TYR A 47 -7.47 -1.66 -0.64
C TYR A 47 -8.29 -2.95 -0.81
N LEU A 48 -8.20 -3.87 0.16
CA LEU A 48 -8.96 -5.11 0.11
C LEU A 48 -10.47 -4.85 0.21
N ALA A 49 -10.89 -3.94 1.10
CA ALA A 49 -12.28 -3.52 1.24
C ALA A 49 -12.81 -2.86 -0.03
N SER A 50 -12.00 -2.03 -0.70
CA SER A 50 -12.36 -1.41 -1.99
C SER A 50 -12.55 -2.45 -3.09
N ILE A 51 -11.69 -3.47 -3.16
CA ILE A 51 -11.83 -4.57 -4.13
C ILE A 51 -13.12 -5.35 -3.86
N ILE A 52 -13.39 -5.70 -2.59
CA ILE A 52 -14.62 -6.41 -2.21
C ILE A 52 -15.86 -5.57 -2.55
N ALA A 53 -15.85 -4.28 -2.22
CA ALA A 53 -16.95 -3.37 -2.55
C ALA A 53 -17.19 -3.27 -4.06
N PHE A 54 -16.11 -3.15 -4.84
CA PHE A 54 -16.20 -3.15 -6.30
C PHE A 54 -16.83 -4.44 -6.83
N ILE A 55 -16.38 -5.61 -6.36
CA ILE A 55 -16.93 -6.91 -6.75
C ILE A 55 -18.42 -7.00 -6.37
N ALA A 56 -18.79 -6.59 -5.16
CA ALA A 56 -20.17 -6.62 -4.69
C ALA A 56 -21.08 -5.75 -5.56
N ILE A 57 -20.67 -4.51 -5.87
CA ILE A 57 -21.40 -3.61 -6.76
C ILE A 57 -21.52 -4.24 -8.15
N TRP A 58 -20.42 -4.75 -8.70
CA TRP A 58 -20.40 -5.40 -10.01
C TRP A 58 -21.38 -6.57 -10.10
N LEU A 59 -21.50 -7.39 -9.04
CA LEU A 59 -22.43 -8.51 -8.99
C LEU A 59 -23.90 -8.08 -8.95
N ILE A 60 -24.21 -6.92 -8.37
CA ILE A 60 -25.58 -6.38 -8.27
C ILE A 60 -26.05 -5.83 -9.63
N PHE A 61 -25.15 -5.18 -10.38
CA PHE A 61 -25.49 -4.48 -11.63
C PHE A 61 -25.14 -5.25 -12.90
N LYS A 62 -24.67 -6.49 -12.78
CA LYS A 62 -24.38 -7.37 -13.91
C LYS A 62 -25.62 -8.11 -14.40
#